data_AF-A0A7J3JF21-F1
#
_entry.id   AF-A0A7J3JF21-F1
#
_cell.length_a   1.000
_cell.length_b   1.000
_cell.length_c   1.000
_cell.angle_alpha   90.00
_cell.angle_beta   90.00
_cell.angle_gamma   90.00
#
_symmetry.space_group_name_H-M   'P 1'
#
loop_
_entity.id
_entity.type
_entity.pdbx_description
1 polymer ?
#
loop_
_entity_poly.entity_id
_entity_poly.type
_entity_poly.pdbx_seq_one_letter_code
_entity_poly.pdbx_strand_id
1 'polypeptide(L)'
;MKWKNLAILGVVVLVCVLSVYFIYPFFNSRIDLLEVEADGNNLVCYLQYFGRNGVVLDIVTFTDSGRIATPSSEVVNNGEVFVITIVKNVSMVEITFDGKTVTLHSDGTLS
;
A
#
# COMPACT_ATOMS: atom_id res chain seq x y z
N MET A 1 34.98 27.39 19.94
CA MET A 1 33.58 27.49 19.45
C MET A 1 33.27 26.62 18.22
N LYS A 2 34.20 26.33 17.29
CA LYS A 2 33.90 25.63 16.02
C LYS A 2 33.51 24.14 16.15
N TRP A 3 34.11 23.41 17.07
CA TRP A 3 33.87 21.96 17.26
C TRP A 3 32.46 21.62 17.78
N LYS A 4 31.89 22.48 18.64
CA LYS A 4 30.53 22.31 19.15
C LYS A 4 29.49 22.43 18.03
N ASN A 5 29.69 23.38 17.11
CA ASN A 5 28.79 23.58 15.97
C ASN A 5 28.86 22.41 14.97
N LEU A 6 30.04 21.84 14.76
CA LEU A 6 30.21 20.66 13.91
C LEU A 6 29.53 19.41 14.50
N ALA A 7 29.65 19.21 15.82
CA ALA A 7 28.96 18.11 16.51
C ALA A 7 27.43 18.28 16.46
N ILE A 8 26.92 19.49 16.66
CA ILE A 8 25.48 19.78 16.53
C ILE A 8 25.00 19.50 15.12
N LEU A 9 25.74 19.93 14.08
CA LEU A 9 25.38 19.64 12.69
C LEU A 9 25.31 18.14 12.42
N GLY A 10 26.29 17.36 12.93
CA GLY A 10 26.28 15.91 12.81
C GLY A 10 25.04 15.26 13.44
N VAL A 11 24.66 15.71 14.63
CA VAL A 11 23.43 15.24 15.30
C VAL A 11 22.17 15.62 14.52
N VAL A 12 22.09 16.85 14.01
CA VAL A 12 20.94 17.30 13.20
C VAL A 12 20.80 16.45 11.93
N VAL A 13 21.90 16.21 11.21
CA VAL A 13 21.88 15.34 10.01
C VAL A 13 21.45 13.92 10.37
N LEU A 14 21.97 13.35 11.46
CA LEU A 14 21.58 12.02 11.91
C LEU A 14 20.07 11.97 12.22
N VAL A 15 19.54 12.94 12.96
CA VAL A 15 18.10 13.02 13.27
C VAL A 15 17.27 13.14 12.00
N CYS A 16 17.68 13.96 11.03
CA CYS A 16 17.00 14.08 9.75
C CYS A 16 17.00 12.75 8.98
N VAL A 17 18.13 12.06 8.88
CA VAL A 17 18.24 10.76 8.19
C VAL A 17 17.36 9.71 8.88
N LEU A 18 17.41 9.63 10.20
CA LEU A 18 16.55 8.72 10.97
C LEU A 18 15.06 9.06 10.79
N SER A 19 14.71 10.34 10.71
CA SER A 19 13.31 10.75 10.49
C SER A 19 12.83 10.34 9.09
N VAL A 20 13.65 10.50 8.07
CA VAL A 20 13.31 10.04 6.71
C VAL A 20 13.19 8.52 6.66
N TYR A 21 14.07 7.78 7.34
CA TYR A 21 14.05 6.32 7.27
C TYR A 21 12.94 5.69 8.11
N PHE A 22 12.70 6.22 9.32
CA PHE A 22 11.78 5.61 10.29
C PHE A 22 10.43 6.31 10.38
N ILE A 23 10.33 7.62 10.14
CA ILE A 23 9.09 8.38 10.36
C ILE A 23 8.31 8.57 9.05
N TYR A 24 9.01 8.87 7.95
CA TYR A 24 8.38 9.09 6.65
C TYR A 24 7.43 7.96 6.20
N PRO A 25 7.77 6.66 6.36
CA PRO A 25 6.90 5.58 5.90
C PRO A 25 5.57 5.47 6.65
N PHE A 26 5.48 6.00 7.89
CA PHE A 26 4.24 6.02 8.66
C PHE A 26 3.22 7.02 8.11
N PHE A 27 3.70 8.13 7.53
CA PHE A 27 2.83 9.18 7.01
C PHE A 27 2.55 9.02 5.52
N ASN A 28 3.52 8.51 4.76
CA ASN A 28 3.47 8.39 3.32
C ASN A 28 3.22 6.97 2.83
N SER A 29 2.49 6.17 3.62
CA SER A 29 2.04 4.85 3.15
C SER A 29 1.10 4.99 1.95
N ARG A 30 1.28 4.14 0.94
CA ARG A 30 0.44 4.08 -0.25
C ARG A 30 0.52 2.70 -0.91
N ILE A 31 -0.42 2.45 -1.80
CA ILE A 31 -0.42 1.29 -2.69
C ILE A 31 -0.39 1.85 -4.11
N ASP A 32 0.55 1.37 -4.91
CA ASP A 32 0.65 1.72 -6.33
C ASP A 32 0.26 0.48 -7.16
N LEU A 33 -0.50 0.69 -8.25
CA LEU A 33 -0.80 -0.36 -9.22
C LEU A 33 0.35 -0.43 -10.24
N LEU A 34 0.99 -1.60 -10.33
CA LEU A 34 2.14 -1.81 -11.22
C LEU A 34 1.71 -2.30 -12.59
N GLU A 35 0.87 -3.33 -12.62
CA GLU A 35 0.49 -4.03 -13.84
C GLU A 35 -0.91 -4.63 -13.70
N VAL A 36 -1.61 -4.71 -14.83
CA VAL A 36 -2.93 -5.32 -14.94
C VAL A 36 -2.91 -6.28 -16.12
N GLU A 37 -3.18 -7.54 -15.86
CA GLU A 37 -3.26 -8.60 -16.86
C GLU A 37 -4.69 -9.15 -16.93
N ALA A 38 -5.17 -9.43 -18.14
CA ALA A 38 -6.43 -10.15 -18.33
C ALA A 38 -6.14 -11.65 -18.45
N ASP A 39 -6.64 -12.44 -17.51
CA ASP A 39 -6.59 -13.90 -17.54
C ASP A 39 -7.99 -14.48 -17.77
N GLY A 40 -8.35 -14.62 -19.05
CA GLY A 40 -9.66 -15.11 -19.48
C GLY A 40 -10.81 -14.21 -19.04
N ASN A 41 -11.56 -14.62 -18.02
CA ASN A 41 -12.68 -13.86 -17.44
C ASN A 41 -12.29 -13.07 -16.17
N ASN A 42 -11.01 -13.11 -15.80
CA ASN A 42 -10.49 -12.47 -14.59
C ASN A 42 -9.52 -11.35 -14.98
N LEU A 43 -9.38 -10.39 -14.09
CA LEU A 43 -8.41 -9.30 -14.17
C LEU A 43 -7.45 -9.45 -12.99
N VAL A 44 -6.18 -9.66 -13.28
CA VAL A 44 -5.10 -9.90 -12.32
C VAL A 44 -4.34 -8.59 -12.17
N CYS A 45 -4.37 -8.01 -10.97
CA CYS A 45 -3.67 -6.78 -10.65
C CYS A 45 -2.47 -7.05 -9.76
N TYR A 46 -1.32 -6.52 -10.15
CA TYR A 46 -0.09 -6.52 -9.37
C TYR A 46 0.03 -5.18 -8.67
N LEU A 47 -0.03 -5.19 -7.35
CA LEU A 47 0.03 -3.99 -6.52
C LEU A 47 1.29 -4.01 -5.68
N GLN A 48 1.86 -2.84 -5.43
CA GLN A 48 3.02 -2.68 -4.55
C GLN A 48 2.69 -1.78 -3.37
N TYR A 49 2.97 -2.27 -2.16
CA TYR A 49 2.82 -1.48 -0.96
C TYR A 49 4.12 -0.70 -0.66
N PHE A 50 3.97 0.60 -0.38
CA PHE A 50 5.04 1.44 0.14
C PHE A 50 4.64 1.97 1.50
N GLY A 51 5.48 1.80 2.51
CA GLY A 51 5.18 2.23 3.88
C GLY A 51 6.01 1.48 4.91
N ARG A 52 5.41 1.15 6.06
CA ARG A 52 6.10 0.43 7.13
C ARG A 52 6.02 -1.08 6.93
N ASN A 53 6.94 -1.84 7.53
CA ASN A 53 6.89 -3.29 7.44
C ASN A 53 5.80 -3.89 8.34
N GLY A 54 5.25 -5.04 7.94
CA GLY A 54 4.28 -5.80 8.73
C GLY A 54 2.89 -5.15 8.81
N VAL A 55 2.44 -4.48 7.75
CA VAL A 55 1.09 -3.89 7.71
C VAL A 55 0.08 -4.93 7.28
N VAL A 56 -1.04 -4.98 8.00
CA VAL A 56 -2.19 -5.80 7.63
C VAL A 56 -3.04 -5.01 6.63
N LEU A 57 -3.20 -5.57 5.42
CA LEU A 57 -4.15 -5.12 4.42
C LEU A 57 -5.48 -5.81 4.69
N ASP A 58 -6.54 -5.04 4.90
CA ASP A 58 -7.90 -5.55 5.02
C ASP A 58 -8.58 -5.41 3.65
N ILE A 59 -8.92 -6.54 3.02
CA ILE A 59 -9.36 -6.58 1.62
C ILE A 59 -10.83 -6.98 1.58
N VAL A 60 -11.66 -6.14 0.97
CA VAL A 60 -13.11 -6.35 0.86
C VAL A 60 -13.54 -6.27 -0.60
N THR A 61 -14.23 -7.29 -1.07
CA THR A 61 -14.71 -7.36 -2.46
C THR A 61 -16.19 -7.02 -2.57
N PHE A 62 -16.52 -6.21 -3.57
CA PHE A 62 -17.87 -5.76 -3.89
C PHE A 62 -18.28 -6.15 -5.30
N THR A 63 -19.59 -6.31 -5.48
CA THR A 63 -20.26 -6.42 -6.77
C THR A 63 -21.32 -5.35 -6.87
N ASP A 64 -21.94 -5.22 -8.03
CA ASP A 64 -23.06 -4.30 -8.24
C ASP A 64 -24.26 -4.58 -7.31
N SER A 65 -24.37 -5.81 -6.81
CA SER A 65 -25.42 -6.25 -5.88
C SER A 65 -25.03 -6.10 -4.40
N GLY A 66 -23.81 -5.65 -4.09
CA GLY A 66 -23.33 -5.39 -2.74
C GLY A 66 -22.04 -6.15 -2.39
N ARG A 67 -21.74 -6.25 -1.09
CA ARG A 67 -20.54 -6.93 -0.59
C ARG A 67 -20.70 -8.44 -0.75
N ILE A 68 -19.76 -9.10 -1.42
CA ILE A 68 -19.82 -10.56 -1.66
C ILE A 68 -18.78 -11.34 -0.85
N ALA A 69 -17.54 -10.87 -0.76
CA ALA A 69 -16.48 -11.71 -0.20
C ALA A 69 -16.33 -11.54 1.31
N THR A 70 -15.93 -12.65 1.94
CA THR A 70 -15.38 -12.63 3.30
C THR A 70 -14.12 -11.77 3.25
N PRO A 71 -13.96 -10.80 4.16
CA PRO A 71 -12.75 -9.99 4.20
C PRO A 71 -11.54 -10.91 4.34
N SER A 72 -10.52 -10.69 3.51
CA SER A 72 -9.24 -11.37 3.64
C SER A 72 -8.20 -10.39 4.15
N SER A 73 -7.28 -10.89 4.95
CA SER A 73 -6.17 -10.09 5.47
C SER A 73 -4.84 -10.61 4.94
N GLU A 74 -4.01 -9.71 4.43
CA GLU A 74 -2.64 -10.02 4.02
C GLU A 74 -1.65 -9.17 4.80
N VAL A 75 -0.49 -9.71 5.17
CA VAL A 75 0.57 -8.94 5.83
C VAL A 75 1.63 -8.61 4.80
N VAL A 76 1.88 -7.32 4.59
CA VAL A 76 2.85 -6.84 3.58
C VAL A 76 3.97 -6.02 4.21
N ASN A 77 5.13 -6.03 3.55
CA ASN A 77 6.29 -5.23 3.87
C ASN A 77 6.50 -4.10 2.85
N ASN A 78 7.35 -3.14 3.21
CA ASN A 78 7.68 -2.04 2.33
C ASN A 78 8.35 -2.54 1.04
N GLY A 79 7.78 -2.15 -0.11
CA GLY A 79 8.22 -2.55 -1.44
C GLY A 79 7.74 -3.95 -1.86
N GLU A 80 6.95 -4.63 -1.03
CA GLU A 80 6.40 -5.94 -1.37
C GLU A 80 5.31 -5.83 -2.43
N VAL A 81 5.36 -6.74 -3.40
CA VAL A 81 4.36 -6.87 -4.47
C VAL A 81 3.41 -7.99 -4.09
N PHE A 82 2.12 -7.71 -4.16
CA PHE A 82 1.04 -8.64 -3.89
C PHE A 82 0.04 -8.63 -5.06
N VAL A 83 -0.78 -9.68 -5.15
CA VAL A 83 -1.65 -9.92 -6.30
C VAL A 83 -3.10 -9.97 -5.87
N ILE A 84 -3.95 -9.21 -6.55
CA ILE A 84 -5.40 -9.27 -6.40
C ILE A 84 -6.02 -9.71 -7.72
N THR A 85 -6.82 -10.77 -7.66
CA THR A 85 -7.60 -11.24 -8.81
C THR A 85 -9.04 -10.78 -8.69
N ILE A 86 -9.47 -9.94 -9.62
CA ILE A 86 -10.84 -9.50 -9.81
C ILE A 86 -11.52 -10.48 -10.77
N VAL A 87 -12.56 -11.18 -10.31
CA VAL A 87 -13.34 -12.10 -11.15
C VAL A 87 -14.50 -11.38 -11.83
N LYS A 88 -15.02 -11.93 -12.94
CA LYS A 88 -16.05 -11.36 -13.84
C LYS A 88 -17.28 -10.66 -13.22
N ASN A 89 -17.62 -10.96 -11.98
CA ASN A 89 -18.78 -10.39 -11.29
C ASN A 89 -18.42 -9.35 -10.22
N VAL A 90 -17.13 -9.12 -9.98
CA VAL A 90 -16.61 -8.12 -9.04
C VAL A 90 -16.61 -6.77 -9.72
N SER A 91 -17.20 -5.77 -9.06
CA SER A 91 -17.20 -4.39 -9.52
C SER A 91 -15.99 -3.62 -8.97
N MET A 92 -15.64 -3.86 -7.71
CA MET A 92 -14.47 -3.25 -7.07
C MET A 92 -13.95 -4.04 -5.87
N VAL A 93 -12.71 -3.76 -5.49
CA VAL A 93 -12.04 -4.25 -4.29
C VAL A 93 -11.57 -3.06 -3.47
N GLU A 94 -12.00 -2.95 -2.23
CA GLU A 94 -11.47 -1.99 -1.26
C GLU A 94 -10.32 -2.64 -0.48
N ILE A 95 -9.21 -1.93 -0.38
CA ILE A 95 -8.03 -2.35 0.37
C ILE A 95 -7.77 -1.28 1.43
N THR A 96 -7.97 -1.64 2.70
CA THR A 96 -7.76 -0.75 3.84
C THR A 96 -6.45 -1.07 4.54
N PHE A 97 -5.62 -0.06 4.78
CA PHE A 97 -4.31 -0.19 5.41
C PHE A 97 -3.95 1.12 6.12
N ASP A 98 -3.31 1.05 7.29
CA ASP A 98 -2.85 2.23 8.04
C ASP A 98 -3.92 3.36 8.18
N GLY A 99 -5.21 3.00 8.24
CA GLY A 99 -6.33 3.96 8.31
C GLY A 99 -6.69 4.66 6.99
N LYS A 100 -6.10 4.22 5.86
CA LYS A 100 -6.42 4.65 4.49
C LYS A 100 -7.14 3.52 3.76
N THR A 101 -7.94 3.88 2.76
CA THR A 101 -8.56 2.92 1.85
C THR A 101 -8.24 3.31 0.42
N VAL A 102 -7.85 2.35 -0.39
CA VAL A 102 -7.76 2.47 -1.85
C VAL A 102 -8.76 1.52 -2.48
N THR A 103 -9.28 1.91 -3.64
CA THR A 103 -10.27 1.15 -4.39
C THR A 103 -9.67 0.71 -5.71
N LEU A 104 -9.65 -0.59 -5.94
CA LEU A 104 -9.30 -1.19 -7.21
C LEU A 104 -10.58 -1.53 -7.97
N HIS A 105 -10.79 -0.88 -9.10
CA HIS A 105 -11.99 -1.06 -9.93
C HIS A 105 -11.83 -2.23 -10.90
N SER A 106 -12.95 -2.79 -11.35
CA SER A 106 -12.97 -3.92 -12.28
C SER A 106 -12.42 -3.60 -13.68
N ASP A 107 -12.19 -2.32 -13.98
CA ASP A 107 -11.52 -1.86 -15.20
C ASP A 107 -9.99 -1.80 -15.06
N GLY A 108 -9.44 -2.15 -13.90
CA GLY A 108 -8.01 -2.10 -13.62
C GLY A 108 -7.50 -0.72 -13.23
N THR A 109 -8.37 0.20 -12.80
CA THR A 109 -7.94 1.50 -12.25
C THR A 109 -7.90 1.49 -10.73
N LEU A 110 -7.01 2.31 -10.15
CA LEU A 110 -6.86 2.48 -8.70
C LEU A 110 -7.21 3.92 -8.31
N SER A 111 -8.04 4.10 -7.26
CA SER A 111 -8.47 5.41 -6.74
C SER A 111 -8.48 5.48 -5.22
#